data_AF-A0A2V0PL83-F1
#
_entry.id   AF-A0A2V0PL83-F1
#
_cell.length_a   1.000
_cell.length_b   1.000
_cell.length_c   1.000
_cell.angle_alpha   90.00
_cell.angle_beta   90.00
_cell.angle_gamma   90.00
#
_symmetry.space_group_name_H-M   'P 1'
#
loop_
_entity.id
_entity.type
_entity.pdbx_description
1 polymer ?
#
loop_
_entity_poly.entity_id
_entity_poly.type
_entity_poly.pdbx_seq_one_letter_code
_entity_poly.pdbx_strand_id
1 'polypeptide(L)'
;MIASIAGLAAGGAGSPSLAQWGPIAARRAYSVMTQAAEALALPGSTDDAVLLRLPQRPFGATAELPDSVAPLVKGAGRVAVVREAFAPSGVKPQELSQIVAPLGPRAVALSAASQEDAGAVVVDEYRRDPKTGRFALSRVAACVADFLAEQGVRAALVPDVRAAAAAAAASAPNAVREVAGGASPQSTNHVLMVAPTAFGFNEQAAQDNSFMHAGESAAEGGSALTRQVLREFSALHRQLTDFAGVRVSLMQHAVSHGTPDACFPNNWISTHAAREGGGAGAGAERSLVLYPMKCPNRAAERRPDIIAAVQAAHGPYARVVDLTGAERAGEPHYFEGTGVLVLDRVNGVAYVNLSERAHEALARQWVEALGYNELVTFRSTDLRGKPVYHTNVMMAVGTGVAVVCGDSVADPKERRRLLDSLAKSHEVVQISLEQMDALCGNVLELRGGHGLPVLAMSTQAHNAFTEDQRRAMRRHVAALVHAPIDTLESVGGGGVRCALAELF
;
A
#
# COMPACT_ATOMS: atom_id res chain seq x y z
N MET A 1 -38.06 9.51 -52.05
CA MET A 1 -36.61 9.23 -52.20
C MET A 1 -36.15 8.60 -50.90
N ILE A 2 -36.34 7.31 -50.66
CA ILE A 2 -35.56 6.18 -51.20
C ILE A 2 -34.06 6.48 -51.22
N ALA A 3 -33.36 6.05 -50.18
CA ALA A 3 -32.07 5.37 -50.29
C ALA A 3 -31.85 4.56 -49.00
N SER A 4 -31.87 3.24 -49.18
CA SER A 4 -31.59 2.18 -48.21
C SER A 4 -30.09 1.89 -48.23
N ILE A 5 -29.47 1.62 -47.08
CA ILE A 5 -28.42 0.59 -46.97
C ILE A 5 -28.60 -0.14 -45.63
N ALA A 6 -28.78 -1.45 -45.75
CA ALA A 6 -28.85 -2.43 -44.68
C ALA A 6 -27.49 -3.15 -44.52
N GLY A 7 -27.22 -3.62 -43.30
CA GLY A 7 -26.74 -4.99 -43.08
C GLY A 7 -25.29 -5.20 -42.59
N LEU A 8 -25.22 -5.85 -41.40
CA LEU A 8 -24.28 -6.94 -41.01
C LEU A 8 -22.80 -6.53 -40.78
N ALA A 9 -22.02 -7.06 -39.82
CA ALA A 9 -22.18 -8.10 -38.81
C ALA A 9 -21.01 -7.98 -37.80
N ALA A 10 -21.18 -8.64 -36.64
CA ALA A 10 -20.19 -9.26 -35.77
C ALA A 10 -18.71 -8.77 -35.83
N GLY A 11 -18.25 -8.13 -34.75
CA GLY A 11 -16.84 -7.97 -34.42
C GLY A 11 -16.61 -8.35 -32.96
N GLY A 12 -15.84 -9.42 -32.73
CA GLY A 12 -15.64 -10.06 -31.44
C GLY A 12 -15.00 -9.17 -30.36
N ALA A 13 -15.31 -9.53 -29.11
CA ALA A 13 -14.66 -9.05 -27.92
C ALA A 13 -13.16 -9.44 -27.96
N GLY A 14 -12.31 -8.48 -28.32
CA GLY A 14 -10.88 -8.55 -28.06
C GLY A 14 -10.59 -7.86 -26.73
N SER A 15 -10.08 -8.61 -25.76
CA SER A 15 -9.50 -8.06 -24.54
C SER A 15 -8.41 -7.03 -24.91
N PRO A 16 -8.47 -5.78 -24.41
CA PRO A 16 -7.44 -4.80 -24.75
C PRO A 16 -6.13 -5.19 -24.08
N SER A 17 -5.06 -5.28 -24.87
CA SER A 17 -3.69 -5.42 -24.38
C SER A 17 -3.12 -4.06 -23.95
N LEU A 18 -2.15 -4.08 -23.05
CA LEU A 18 -1.46 -2.93 -22.43
C LEU A 18 -0.78 -1.93 -23.41
N ALA A 19 -0.95 -2.07 -24.72
CA ALA A 19 -0.32 -1.23 -25.74
C ALA A 19 -1.07 0.09 -26.05
N GLN A 20 -2.22 0.39 -25.42
CA GLN A 20 -3.01 1.60 -25.71
C GLN A 20 -2.75 2.80 -24.78
N TRP A 21 -1.76 2.72 -23.90
CA TRP A 21 -1.35 3.83 -23.03
C TRP A 21 -0.26 4.65 -23.73
N GLY A 22 -0.66 5.68 -24.49
CA GLY A 22 0.27 6.60 -25.15
C GLY A 22 1.07 7.44 -24.14
N PRO A 23 2.30 7.88 -24.49
CA PRO A 23 3.18 8.55 -23.54
C PRO A 23 2.79 10.02 -23.36
N ILE A 24 2.41 10.41 -22.14
CA ILE A 24 2.49 11.82 -21.71
C ILE A 24 3.96 12.09 -21.39
N ALA A 25 4.75 12.37 -22.42
CA ALA A 25 6.11 12.84 -22.28
C ALA A 25 6.12 14.34 -21.96
N ALA A 26 5.98 14.71 -20.69
CA ALA A 26 6.31 16.05 -20.23
C ALA A 26 7.82 16.12 -19.89
N ARG A 27 8.65 16.38 -20.91
CA ARG A 27 10.02 16.86 -20.71
C ARG A 27 9.98 18.26 -20.08
N ARG A 28 10.15 18.35 -18.76
CA ARG A 28 10.74 19.55 -18.13
C ARG A 28 12.05 19.14 -17.50
N ALA A 29 13.13 19.65 -18.09
CA ALA A 29 14.49 19.50 -17.58
C ALA A 29 14.58 20.23 -16.23
N TYR A 30 14.60 19.47 -15.14
CA TYR A 30 15.07 19.97 -13.85
C TYR A 30 16.60 20.03 -13.92
N SER A 31 17.16 21.18 -13.56
CA SER A 31 18.59 21.36 -13.32
C SER A 31 19.00 20.51 -12.11
N VAL A 32 19.46 19.30 -12.37
CA VAL A 32 19.97 18.37 -11.35
C VAL A 32 21.45 18.66 -11.14
N MET A 33 21.84 19.05 -9.92
CA MET A 33 23.22 18.90 -9.48
C MET A 33 23.55 17.40 -9.52
N THR A 34 24.37 16.99 -10.47
CA THR A 34 24.73 15.59 -10.71
C THR A 34 25.70 15.08 -9.64
N GLN A 35 25.18 14.44 -8.59
CA GLN A 35 25.97 13.46 -7.83
C GLN A 35 26.16 12.18 -8.67
N ALA A 36 27.26 11.47 -8.45
CA ALA A 36 27.49 10.15 -9.03
C ALA A 36 26.79 9.08 -8.17
N ALA A 37 26.36 7.97 -8.79
CA ALA A 37 25.93 6.79 -8.04
C ALA A 37 27.11 6.22 -7.21
N GLU A 38 26.82 5.75 -6.00
CA GLU A 38 27.81 5.14 -5.09
C GLU A 38 27.54 3.63 -4.99
N ALA A 39 28.59 2.81 -4.98
CA ALA A 39 28.45 1.37 -4.86
C ALA A 39 29.41 0.82 -3.79
N LEU A 40 28.91 -0.12 -2.99
CA LEU A 40 29.68 -0.87 -2.00
C LEU A 40 29.53 -2.36 -2.28
N ALA A 41 30.60 -2.99 -2.76
CA ALA A 41 30.65 -4.44 -2.92
C ALA A 41 30.71 -5.13 -1.56
N LEU A 42 30.01 -6.27 -1.43
CA LEU A 42 30.01 -7.11 -0.23
C LEU A 42 30.73 -8.44 -0.54
N PRO A 43 32.07 -8.46 -0.64
CA PRO A 43 32.79 -9.67 -1.01
C PRO A 43 32.55 -10.82 -0.02
N GLY A 44 32.27 -12.01 -0.54
CA GLY A 44 31.91 -13.20 0.26
C GLY A 44 30.45 -13.26 0.69
N SER A 45 29.61 -12.33 0.22
CA SER A 45 28.15 -12.45 0.26
C SER A 45 27.63 -13.45 -0.78
N THR A 46 26.34 -13.77 -0.69
CA THR A 46 25.67 -14.59 -1.72
C THR A 46 25.55 -13.79 -3.02
N ASP A 47 25.87 -14.41 -4.16
CA ASP A 47 25.84 -13.79 -5.49
C ASP A 47 26.71 -12.52 -5.64
N ASP A 48 27.75 -12.36 -4.83
CA ASP A 48 28.63 -11.17 -4.81
C ASP A 48 27.82 -9.85 -4.80
N ALA A 49 26.93 -9.72 -3.81
CA ALA A 49 25.99 -8.64 -3.70
C ALA A 49 26.67 -7.25 -3.62
N VAL A 50 26.02 -6.25 -4.24
CA VAL A 50 26.44 -4.85 -4.20
C VAL A 50 25.32 -3.99 -3.61
N LEU A 51 25.64 -3.19 -2.59
CA LEU A 51 24.77 -2.10 -2.16
C LEU A 51 24.99 -0.90 -3.09
N LEU A 52 23.92 -0.37 -3.65
CA LEU A 52 23.95 0.71 -4.63
C LEU A 52 23.13 1.91 -4.13
N ARG A 53 23.70 3.10 -4.24
CA ARG A 53 23.00 4.37 -4.04
C ARG A 53 22.88 5.07 -5.39
N LEU A 54 21.65 5.34 -5.81
CA LEU A 54 21.39 6.13 -7.01
C LEU A 54 21.44 7.64 -6.71
N PRO A 55 21.89 8.47 -7.67
CA PRO A 55 22.07 9.91 -7.47
C PRO A 55 20.76 10.68 -7.44
N GLN A 56 19.71 10.12 -8.06
CA GLN A 56 18.34 10.58 -7.91
C GLN A 56 17.61 9.61 -7.01
N ARG A 57 16.72 10.14 -6.18
CA ARG A 57 15.79 9.34 -5.40
C ARG A 57 14.71 8.81 -6.36
N PRO A 58 14.71 7.53 -6.78
CA PRO A 58 13.54 7.02 -7.46
C PRO A 58 12.39 7.03 -6.44
N PHE A 59 11.18 7.37 -6.88
CA PHE A 59 10.00 7.48 -6.02
C PHE A 59 9.46 6.10 -5.58
N GLY A 60 10.32 5.08 -5.55
CA GLY A 60 10.00 3.67 -5.37
C GLY A 60 10.98 2.77 -6.10
N ALA A 61 10.73 1.46 -6.05
CA ALA A 61 11.43 0.47 -6.86
C ALA A 61 11.07 0.62 -8.34
N THR A 62 12.01 0.33 -9.24
CA THR A 62 11.73 0.18 -10.68
C THR A 62 11.73 -1.30 -11.04
N ALA A 63 11.01 -1.71 -12.09
CA ALA A 63 10.98 -3.12 -12.50
C ALA A 63 12.37 -3.62 -12.97
N GLU A 64 13.16 -2.75 -13.58
CA GLU A 64 14.55 -3.01 -13.97
C GLU A 64 15.44 -1.82 -13.55
N LEU A 65 16.70 -2.08 -13.26
CA LEU A 65 17.69 -1.02 -13.09
C LEU A 65 18.08 -0.39 -14.44
N PRO A 66 18.37 0.92 -14.47
CA PRO A 66 18.78 1.58 -15.71
C PRO A 66 20.17 1.10 -16.17
N ASP A 67 20.39 0.99 -17.48
CA ASP A 67 21.68 0.52 -18.04
C ASP A 67 22.89 1.35 -17.57
N SER A 68 22.67 2.61 -17.14
CA SER A 68 23.70 3.50 -16.59
C SER A 68 24.37 2.98 -15.32
N VAL A 69 23.76 2.04 -14.58
CA VAL A 69 24.37 1.47 -13.37
C VAL A 69 25.32 0.32 -13.65
N ALA A 70 25.29 -0.26 -14.85
CA ALA A 70 26.06 -1.46 -15.19
C ALA A 70 27.57 -1.38 -14.88
N PRO A 71 28.26 -0.23 -15.06
CA PRO A 71 29.68 -0.11 -14.69
C PRO A 71 29.95 -0.29 -13.19
N LEU A 72 28.98 0.06 -12.32
CA LEU A 72 29.13 0.10 -10.87
C LEU A 72 28.85 -1.25 -10.19
N VAL A 73 28.17 -2.14 -10.90
CA VAL A 73 27.73 -3.46 -10.39
C VAL A 73 28.33 -4.62 -11.20
N LYS A 74 29.46 -4.36 -11.85
CA LYS A 74 30.13 -5.34 -12.71
C LYS A 74 30.54 -6.57 -11.90
N GLY A 75 30.04 -7.74 -12.31
CA GLY A 75 30.33 -9.02 -11.65
C GLY A 75 29.34 -9.39 -10.55
N ALA A 76 28.46 -8.49 -10.14
CA ALA A 76 27.43 -8.79 -9.16
C ALA A 76 26.35 -9.70 -9.77
N GLY A 77 25.94 -10.74 -9.05
CA GLY A 77 24.71 -11.48 -9.33
C GLY A 77 23.49 -10.83 -8.68
N ARG A 78 23.71 -9.99 -7.65
CA ARG A 78 22.66 -9.29 -6.88
C ARG A 78 23.01 -7.83 -6.60
N VAL A 79 22.02 -6.95 -6.71
CA VAL A 79 22.16 -5.52 -6.41
C VAL A 79 21.05 -5.11 -5.45
N ALA A 80 21.38 -4.37 -4.41
CA ALA A 80 20.42 -3.82 -3.46
C ALA A 80 20.48 -2.29 -3.48
N VAL A 81 19.43 -1.64 -3.97
CA VAL A 81 19.35 -0.19 -4.05
C VAL A 81 18.85 0.39 -2.73
N VAL A 82 19.73 1.14 -2.05
CA VAL A 82 19.51 1.75 -0.74
C VAL A 82 18.69 3.03 -0.88
N ARG A 83 17.63 3.18 -0.07
CA ARG A 83 16.71 4.34 -0.07
C ARG A 83 16.19 4.68 1.33
N GLU A 84 16.10 5.98 1.60
CA GLU A 84 15.41 6.54 2.76
C GLU A 84 13.90 6.54 2.49
N ALA A 85 13.19 5.59 3.10
CA ALA A 85 11.76 5.41 2.88
C ALA A 85 10.90 6.55 3.45
N PHE A 86 11.35 7.18 4.54
CA PHE A 86 10.55 8.13 5.33
C PHE A 86 11.15 9.55 5.41
N ALA A 87 11.81 10.01 4.34
CA ALA A 87 12.30 11.39 4.23
C ALA A 87 11.36 12.26 3.34
N PRO A 88 11.16 13.55 3.62
CA PRO A 88 10.38 14.42 2.74
C PRO A 88 10.92 14.49 1.30
N SER A 89 10.05 14.81 0.34
CA SER A 89 10.41 15.09 -1.04
C SER A 89 11.46 16.21 -1.11
N GLY A 90 12.39 16.10 -2.06
CA GLY A 90 13.43 17.11 -2.29
C GLY A 90 14.56 17.13 -1.27
N VAL A 91 14.50 16.34 -0.19
CA VAL A 91 15.63 16.19 0.76
C VAL A 91 16.75 15.37 0.11
N LYS A 92 17.98 15.88 0.20
CA LYS A 92 19.17 15.20 -0.31
C LYS A 92 19.37 13.85 0.42
N PRO A 93 19.53 12.73 -0.30
CA PRO A 93 19.84 11.44 0.30
C PRO A 93 21.17 11.47 1.09
N GLN A 94 21.29 10.61 2.10
CA GLN A 94 22.55 10.42 2.81
C GLN A 94 23.54 9.67 1.91
N GLU A 95 24.82 10.03 2.00
CA GLU A 95 25.90 9.30 1.31
C GLU A 95 25.93 7.86 1.82
N LEU A 96 26.27 6.89 0.96
CA LEU A 96 26.27 5.47 1.35
C LEU A 96 27.22 5.22 2.52
N SER A 97 28.34 5.95 2.56
CA SER A 97 29.33 5.94 3.64
C SER A 97 28.82 6.45 5.00
N GLN A 98 27.69 7.14 5.05
CA GLN A 98 27.03 7.56 6.29
C GLN A 98 26.06 6.50 6.82
N ILE A 99 25.65 5.56 5.97
CA ILE A 99 24.70 4.49 6.31
C ILE A 99 25.42 3.18 6.58
N VAL A 100 26.40 2.84 5.74
CA VAL A 100 27.08 1.55 5.79
C VAL A 100 28.55 1.69 5.38
N ALA A 101 29.43 1.02 6.11
CA ALA A 101 30.85 0.95 5.79
C ALA A 101 31.42 -0.44 6.11
N PRO A 102 32.37 -0.96 5.32
CA PRO A 102 32.97 -2.26 5.58
C PRO A 102 33.84 -2.23 6.86
N LEU A 103 33.70 -3.25 7.70
CA LEU A 103 34.58 -3.53 8.84
C LEU A 103 35.54 -4.70 8.57
N GLY A 104 35.28 -5.48 7.53
CA GLY A 104 36.09 -6.62 7.12
C GLY A 104 35.30 -7.58 6.22
N PRO A 105 35.85 -8.77 5.92
CA PRO A 105 35.14 -9.79 5.14
C PRO A 105 33.82 -10.17 5.83
N ARG A 106 32.71 -10.03 5.11
CA ARG A 106 31.34 -10.33 5.60
C ARG A 106 30.97 -9.59 6.90
N ALA A 107 31.50 -8.39 7.11
CA ALA A 107 31.15 -7.54 8.25
C ALA A 107 31.08 -6.05 7.86
N VAL A 108 30.03 -5.37 8.29
CA VAL A 108 29.82 -3.93 8.04
C VAL A 108 29.40 -3.20 9.32
N ALA A 109 29.77 -1.94 9.43
CA ALA A 109 29.15 -0.97 10.31
C ALA A 109 27.89 -0.48 9.63
N LEU A 110 26.77 -0.47 10.35
CA LEU A 110 25.47 0.00 9.88
C LEU A 110 24.98 1.10 10.83
N SER A 111 24.48 2.20 10.30
CA SER A 111 23.99 3.32 11.11
C SER A 111 22.83 2.88 11.99
N ALA A 112 22.90 3.13 13.30
CA ALA A 112 21.79 2.85 14.21
C ALA A 112 20.53 3.66 13.82
N ALA A 113 20.70 4.90 13.37
CA ALA A 113 19.62 5.76 12.89
C ALA A 113 18.92 5.19 11.65
N SER A 114 19.59 4.31 10.88
CA SER A 114 18.97 3.61 9.74
C SER A 114 17.88 2.60 10.17
N GLN A 115 17.73 2.35 11.46
CA GLN A 115 16.73 1.45 12.06
C GLN A 115 15.64 2.23 12.83
N GLU A 116 15.75 3.56 12.93
CA GLU A 116 14.84 4.42 13.68
C GLU A 116 13.72 5.00 12.79
N ASP A 117 12.54 5.35 13.35
CA ASP A 117 11.33 5.74 12.59
C ASP A 117 11.59 6.74 11.46
N ALA A 118 12.17 7.90 11.80
CA ALA A 118 12.39 8.98 10.83
C ALA A 118 13.60 8.73 9.92
N GLY A 119 14.48 7.80 10.28
CA GLY A 119 15.75 7.52 9.60
C GLY A 119 15.77 6.17 8.87
N ALA A 120 14.68 5.41 8.89
CA ALA A 120 14.68 4.03 8.42
C ALA A 120 15.06 3.93 6.95
N VAL A 121 16.04 3.06 6.69
CA VAL A 121 16.59 2.79 5.36
C VAL A 121 16.15 1.41 4.89
N VAL A 122 15.58 1.37 3.69
CA VAL A 122 15.17 0.14 3.01
C VAL A 122 16.04 -0.13 1.80
N VAL A 123 16.03 -1.38 1.32
CA VAL A 123 16.68 -1.80 0.09
C VAL A 123 15.68 -2.42 -0.89
N ASP A 124 15.84 -2.12 -2.18
CA ASP A 124 15.18 -2.88 -3.25
C ASP A 124 16.19 -3.85 -3.82
N GLU A 125 15.86 -5.13 -3.83
CA GLU A 125 16.73 -6.18 -4.32
C GLU A 125 16.44 -6.46 -5.79
N TYR A 126 17.49 -6.46 -6.59
CA TYR A 126 17.47 -6.82 -8.00
C TYR A 126 18.40 -8.00 -8.24
N ARG A 127 17.95 -8.94 -9.07
CA ARG A 127 18.74 -10.10 -9.49
C ARG A 127 19.11 -9.99 -10.95
N ARG A 128 20.31 -10.45 -11.29
CA ARG A 128 20.76 -10.49 -12.66
C ARG A 128 19.97 -11.56 -13.42
N ASP A 129 19.21 -11.13 -14.43
CA ASP A 129 18.55 -12.01 -15.37
C ASP A 129 19.62 -12.71 -16.22
N PRO A 130 19.69 -14.05 -16.22
CA PRO A 130 20.70 -14.79 -16.97
C PRO A 130 20.52 -14.71 -18.49
N LYS A 131 19.32 -14.38 -18.99
CA LYS A 131 19.00 -14.25 -20.42
C LYS A 131 19.34 -12.86 -20.95
N THR A 132 18.91 -11.82 -20.24
CA THR A 132 19.08 -10.43 -20.70
C THR A 132 20.36 -9.78 -20.16
N GLY A 133 20.92 -10.33 -19.08
CA GLY A 133 22.05 -9.75 -18.36
C GLY A 133 21.71 -8.51 -17.53
N ARG A 134 20.44 -8.05 -17.56
CA ARG A 134 19.91 -6.91 -16.82
C ARG A 134 19.55 -7.28 -15.39
N PHE A 135 19.39 -6.28 -14.54
CA PHE A 135 18.96 -6.47 -13.15
C PHE A 135 17.47 -6.22 -13.04
N ALA A 136 16.71 -7.28 -12.80
CA ALA A 136 15.27 -7.25 -12.60
C ALA A 136 14.93 -7.25 -11.11
N LEU A 137 13.92 -6.48 -10.74
CA LEU A 137 13.43 -6.36 -9.37
C LEU A 137 12.94 -7.72 -8.85
N SER A 138 13.35 -8.06 -7.64
CA SER A 138 13.03 -9.34 -7.00
C SER A 138 12.42 -9.17 -5.61
N ARG A 139 12.73 -8.08 -4.90
CA ARG A 139 12.10 -7.72 -3.64
C ARG A 139 12.08 -6.20 -3.50
N VAL A 140 10.99 -5.67 -2.97
CA VAL A 140 10.80 -4.23 -2.73
C VAL A 140 10.86 -3.95 -1.23
N ALA A 141 11.57 -2.89 -0.87
CA ALA A 141 11.60 -2.29 0.46
C ALA A 141 11.92 -3.27 1.61
N ALA A 142 12.94 -4.12 1.45
CA ALA A 142 13.44 -4.94 2.55
C ALA A 142 14.21 -4.09 3.57
N CYS A 143 14.20 -4.49 4.85
CA CYS A 143 15.09 -3.89 5.85
C CYS A 143 16.55 -4.11 5.44
N VAL A 144 17.37 -3.06 5.53
CA VAL A 144 18.80 -3.15 5.16
C VAL A 144 19.57 -4.13 6.05
N ALA A 145 19.22 -4.23 7.33
CA ALA A 145 19.85 -5.17 8.26
C ALA A 145 19.50 -6.63 7.92
N ASP A 146 18.22 -6.89 7.61
CA ASP A 146 17.77 -8.23 7.21
C ASP A 146 18.40 -8.66 5.89
N PHE A 147 18.46 -7.75 4.90
CA PHE A 147 19.16 -8.02 3.65
C PHE A 147 20.62 -8.42 3.89
N LEU A 148 21.36 -7.66 4.71
CA LEU A 148 22.74 -7.97 5.06
C LEU A 148 22.85 -9.33 5.74
N ALA A 149 21.96 -9.64 6.68
CA ALA A 149 21.92 -10.93 7.37
C ALA A 149 21.63 -12.10 6.40
N GLU A 150 20.68 -11.95 5.47
CA GLU A 150 20.39 -12.92 4.41
C GLU A 150 21.58 -13.14 3.46
N GLN A 151 22.35 -12.09 3.20
CA GLN A 151 23.62 -12.19 2.47
C GLN A 151 24.75 -12.83 3.30
N GLY A 152 24.48 -13.16 4.57
CA GLY A 152 25.45 -13.65 5.53
C GLY A 152 26.54 -12.63 5.83
N VAL A 153 26.20 -11.34 5.82
CA VAL A 153 27.04 -10.21 6.21
C VAL A 153 26.59 -9.76 7.60
N ARG A 154 27.51 -9.75 8.56
CA ARG A 154 27.22 -9.33 9.93
C ARG A 154 27.20 -7.81 10.00
N ALA A 155 26.10 -7.23 10.50
CA ALA A 155 25.98 -5.79 10.70
C ALA A 155 26.21 -5.42 12.17
N ALA A 156 27.13 -4.49 12.43
CA ALA A 156 27.32 -3.85 13.72
C ALA A 156 26.61 -2.49 13.71
N LEU A 157 25.57 -2.33 14.53
CA LEU A 157 24.85 -1.06 14.65
C LEU A 157 25.70 -0.03 15.40
N VAL A 158 25.93 1.13 14.79
CA VAL A 158 26.80 2.19 15.35
C VAL A 158 26.18 3.58 15.17
N PRO A 159 26.39 4.53 16.10
CA PRO A 159 25.87 5.89 15.99
C PRO A 159 26.60 6.73 14.92
N ASP A 160 27.88 6.43 14.65
CA ASP A 160 28.67 7.05 13.58
C ASP A 160 29.42 5.97 12.79
N VAL A 161 28.97 5.76 11.55
CA VAL A 161 29.50 4.75 10.62
C VAL A 161 30.94 5.05 10.21
N ARG A 162 31.29 6.33 10.02
CA ARG A 162 32.64 6.74 9.58
C ARG A 162 33.65 6.56 10.69
N ALA A 163 33.28 6.94 11.91
CA ALA A 163 34.10 6.72 13.09
C ALA A 163 34.30 5.23 13.38
N ALA A 164 33.25 4.40 13.23
CA ALA A 164 33.35 2.95 13.43
C ALA A 164 34.23 2.26 12.38
N ALA A 165 34.14 2.67 11.11
CA ALA A 165 34.99 2.16 10.04
C ALA A 165 36.49 2.45 10.27
N ALA A 166 36.81 3.53 10.98
CA ALA A 166 38.18 3.87 11.35
C ALA A 166 38.71 3.06 12.57
N ALA A 167 37.84 2.38 13.34
CA ALA A 167 38.18 1.92 14.68
C ALA A 167 38.18 0.39 14.90
N ALA A 168 37.63 -0.44 14.00
CA ALA A 168 37.34 -1.84 14.37
C ALA A 168 37.97 -2.92 13.48
N ALA A 169 38.84 -3.73 14.11
CA ALA A 169 39.04 -5.15 13.85
C ALA A 169 38.41 -5.97 15.00
N ALA A 170 37.70 -7.07 14.65
CA ALA A 170 37.23 -8.21 15.48
C ALA A 170 35.70 -8.39 15.74
N SER A 171 35.15 -9.42 15.06
CA SER A 171 34.09 -10.44 15.35
C SER A 171 32.65 -10.12 15.84
N ALA A 172 31.67 -10.93 15.35
CA ALA A 172 30.20 -10.77 15.45
C ALA A 172 29.37 -12.11 15.55
N PRO A 173 28.01 -12.08 15.73
CA PRO A 173 27.14 -13.28 15.89
C PRO A 173 25.99 -13.50 14.84
N ASN A 174 25.15 -14.54 15.04
CA ASN A 174 24.20 -15.26 14.13
C ASN A 174 22.67 -14.94 14.28
N ALA A 175 21.86 -15.35 13.29
CA ALA A 175 20.39 -15.14 13.11
C ALA A 175 19.49 -16.42 13.20
N VAL A 176 18.15 -16.25 13.19
CA VAL A 176 17.08 -17.29 13.36
C VAL A 176 16.04 -17.25 12.19
N ARG A 177 15.26 -18.34 12.00
CA ARG A 177 14.48 -18.73 10.80
C ARG A 177 12.96 -18.97 11.07
N GLU A 178 12.13 -18.86 10.02
CA GLU A 178 10.64 -18.85 9.99
C GLU A 178 9.97 -20.19 9.55
N VAL A 179 8.66 -20.36 9.84
CA VAL A 179 7.82 -21.57 9.56
C VAL A 179 6.46 -21.16 8.92
N ALA A 180 5.95 -21.96 7.97
CA ALA A 180 4.72 -21.70 7.19
C ALA A 180 3.47 -22.46 7.71
N GLY A 181 2.29 -21.82 7.65
CA GLY A 181 0.96 -22.42 7.82
C GLY A 181 0.00 -22.04 6.67
N GLY A 182 -1.13 -22.75 6.49
CA GLY A 182 -2.10 -22.55 5.39
C GLY A 182 -2.97 -21.29 5.50
N ALA A 183 -3.34 -20.69 4.36
CA ALA A 183 -3.95 -19.34 4.27
C ALA A 183 -5.46 -19.35 3.99
N SER A 184 -6.23 -18.54 4.72
CA SER A 184 -7.60 -18.11 4.38
C SER A 184 -7.55 -17.09 3.23
N PRO A 185 -8.52 -17.06 2.29
CA PRO A 185 -8.56 -16.05 1.23
C PRO A 185 -9.02 -14.66 1.71
N GLN A 186 -9.45 -14.51 2.97
CA GLN A 186 -9.96 -13.21 3.48
C GLN A 186 -8.87 -12.13 3.53
N SER A 187 -7.65 -12.51 3.87
CA SER A 187 -6.55 -11.59 4.13
C SER A 187 -5.23 -12.12 3.58
N THR A 188 -4.30 -11.20 3.34
CA THR A 188 -2.95 -11.48 2.83
C THR A 188 -1.91 -11.05 3.86
N ASN A 189 -0.71 -11.61 3.74
CA ASN A 189 0.45 -11.17 4.52
C ASN A 189 1.19 -10.02 3.82
N HIS A 190 0.78 -9.60 2.62
CA HIS A 190 1.47 -8.57 1.85
C HIS A 190 0.58 -7.36 1.54
N VAL A 191 1.06 -6.15 1.82
CA VAL A 191 0.39 -4.89 1.48
C VAL A 191 1.28 -3.94 0.68
N LEU A 192 0.67 -3.11 -0.17
CA LEU A 192 1.27 -1.92 -0.77
C LEU A 192 1.01 -0.72 0.15
N MET A 193 2.08 0.03 0.45
CA MET A 193 2.04 1.30 1.14
C MET A 193 2.75 2.36 0.30
N VAL A 194 2.32 3.62 0.41
CA VAL A 194 3.00 4.76 -0.21
C VAL A 194 3.37 5.74 0.88
N ALA A 195 4.67 5.92 1.13
CA ALA A 195 5.16 6.82 2.15
C ALA A 195 4.72 8.27 1.85
N PRO A 196 4.21 9.02 2.85
CA PRO A 196 3.68 10.39 2.72
C PRO A 196 4.79 11.45 2.56
N THR A 197 5.74 11.23 1.66
CA THR A 197 6.93 12.07 1.45
C THR A 197 6.62 13.46 0.89
N ALA A 198 5.45 13.67 0.30
CA ALA A 198 4.93 14.96 -0.18
C ALA A 198 3.51 15.20 0.34
N PHE A 199 3.26 14.85 1.60
CA PHE A 199 1.97 15.02 2.26
C PHE A 199 1.67 16.48 2.61
N GLY A 200 0.39 16.83 2.53
CA GLY A 200 -0.18 18.11 2.93
C GLY A 200 -1.70 18.07 2.83
N PHE A 201 -2.37 19.15 3.23
CA PHE A 201 -3.82 19.25 3.14
C PHE A 201 -4.31 19.23 1.67
N ASN A 202 -5.31 18.40 1.38
CA ASN A 202 -5.92 18.28 0.06
C ASN A 202 -7.25 19.03 -0.03
N GLU A 203 -7.21 20.26 -0.55
CA GLU A 203 -8.41 21.10 -0.72
C GLU A 203 -9.48 20.48 -1.64
N GLN A 204 -9.08 19.63 -2.61
CA GLN A 204 -10.05 18.99 -3.52
C GLN A 204 -10.83 17.89 -2.81
N ALA A 205 -10.15 17.06 -2.00
CA ALA A 205 -10.77 15.95 -1.29
C ALA A 205 -11.51 16.40 -0.01
N ALA A 206 -11.11 17.52 0.60
CA ALA A 206 -11.76 18.04 1.80
C ALA A 206 -13.21 18.55 1.57
N GLN A 207 -13.63 18.74 0.31
CA GLN A 207 -14.98 19.23 -0.01
C GLN A 207 -16.08 18.24 0.40
N ASP A 208 -15.81 16.95 0.35
CA ASP A 208 -16.75 15.86 0.65
C ASP A 208 -16.23 14.85 1.69
N ASN A 209 -15.01 15.05 2.22
CA ASN A 209 -14.49 14.27 3.34
C ASN A 209 -14.60 15.07 4.66
N SER A 210 -15.63 14.78 5.47
CA SER A 210 -15.85 15.45 6.76
C SER A 210 -14.82 15.11 7.85
N PHE A 211 -13.93 14.15 7.60
CA PHE A 211 -12.87 13.73 8.51
C PHE A 211 -11.55 14.50 8.30
N MET A 212 -11.46 15.33 7.26
CA MET A 212 -10.29 16.18 7.02
C MET A 212 -10.39 17.52 7.74
N HIS A 213 -9.33 17.88 8.45
CA HIS A 213 -9.12 19.18 9.07
C HIS A 213 -8.06 19.98 8.31
N ALA A 214 -8.23 21.31 8.29
CA ALA A 214 -7.31 22.21 7.61
C ALA A 214 -5.88 22.06 8.15
N GLY A 215 -4.90 22.13 7.24
CA GLY A 215 -3.48 21.98 7.54
C GLY A 215 -2.59 22.64 6.48
N GLU A 216 -1.27 22.51 6.66
CA GLU A 216 -0.28 23.03 5.72
C GLU A 216 -0.31 22.27 4.37
N SER A 217 -0.06 22.96 3.26
CA SER A 217 0.12 22.33 1.94
C SER A 217 1.47 21.63 1.81
N ALA A 218 1.59 20.71 0.84
CA ALA A 218 2.84 20.02 0.55
C ALA A 218 3.90 20.98 -0.02
N ALA A 219 5.15 20.82 0.40
CA ALA A 219 6.28 21.66 -0.03
C ALA A 219 7.59 20.85 -0.16
N GLU A 220 8.48 21.25 -1.07
CA GLU A 220 9.81 20.65 -1.20
C GLU A 220 10.64 20.89 0.07
N GLY A 221 11.41 19.88 0.48
CA GLY A 221 12.12 19.88 1.77
C GLY A 221 11.23 19.50 2.97
N GLY A 222 9.92 19.35 2.76
CA GLY A 222 8.94 18.94 3.76
C GLY A 222 8.49 20.04 4.71
N SER A 223 7.20 20.10 4.97
CA SER A 223 6.64 20.95 6.03
C SER A 223 6.80 20.29 7.41
N ALA A 224 6.47 21.01 8.49
CA ALA A 224 6.43 20.42 9.83
C ALA A 224 5.40 19.28 9.89
N LEU A 225 4.25 19.50 9.24
CA LEU A 225 3.20 18.51 9.02
C LEU A 225 3.74 17.26 8.29
N THR A 226 4.41 17.41 7.13
CA THR A 226 4.94 16.24 6.39
C THR A 226 5.91 15.44 7.26
N ARG A 227 6.81 16.10 8.00
CA ARG A 227 7.75 15.42 8.91
C ARG A 227 7.04 14.67 10.05
N GLN A 228 5.95 15.21 10.57
CA GLN A 228 5.16 14.58 11.62
C GLN A 228 4.44 13.34 11.10
N VAL A 229 3.75 13.46 9.97
CA VAL A 229 3.04 12.34 9.34
C VAL A 229 4.01 11.24 8.89
N LEU A 230 5.21 11.58 8.43
CA LEU A 230 6.24 10.57 8.12
C LEU A 230 6.69 9.77 9.35
N ARG A 231 6.79 10.39 10.54
CA ARG A 231 7.10 9.66 11.78
C ARG A 231 5.99 8.70 12.16
N GLU A 232 4.74 9.17 12.09
CA GLU A 232 3.55 8.36 12.36
C GLU A 232 3.45 7.17 11.39
N PHE A 233 3.65 7.42 10.10
CA PHE A 233 3.58 6.40 9.06
C PHE A 233 4.72 5.37 9.16
N SER A 234 5.91 5.80 9.60
CA SER A 234 7.01 4.89 9.90
C SER A 234 6.72 4.00 11.13
N ALA A 235 6.11 4.57 12.17
CA ALA A 235 5.66 3.80 13.32
C ALA A 235 4.62 2.74 12.92
N LEU A 236 3.65 3.09 12.05
CA LEU A 236 2.71 2.12 11.47
C LEU A 236 3.44 1.03 10.68
N HIS A 237 4.38 1.42 9.81
CA HIS A 237 5.16 0.47 9.02
C HIS A 237 5.86 -0.56 9.93
N ARG A 238 6.55 -0.13 10.99
CA ARG A 238 7.24 -1.06 11.91
C ARG A 238 6.30 -1.94 12.72
N GLN A 239 5.13 -1.42 13.13
CA GLN A 239 4.13 -2.26 13.80
C GLN A 239 3.64 -3.38 12.86
N LEU A 240 3.50 -3.10 11.57
CA LEU A 240 3.15 -4.09 10.57
C LEU A 240 4.31 -5.06 10.30
N THR A 241 5.52 -4.56 10.06
CA THR A 241 6.66 -5.40 9.68
C THR A 241 7.25 -6.14 10.86
N ASP A 242 7.74 -5.41 11.86
CA ASP A 242 8.64 -5.94 12.88
C ASP A 242 7.87 -6.72 13.94
N PHE A 243 6.67 -6.23 14.28
CA PHE A 243 5.82 -6.85 15.29
C PHE A 243 4.85 -7.88 14.69
N ALA A 244 4.13 -7.51 13.63
CA ALA A 244 3.12 -8.39 13.05
C ALA A 244 3.68 -9.36 12.00
N GLY A 245 4.86 -9.12 11.44
CA GLY A 245 5.44 -9.94 10.36
C GLY A 245 4.70 -9.80 9.03
N VAL A 246 4.03 -8.67 8.80
CA VAL A 246 3.40 -8.32 7.53
C VAL A 246 4.47 -7.81 6.56
N ARG A 247 4.44 -8.29 5.32
CA ARG A 247 5.30 -7.82 4.24
C ARG A 247 4.75 -6.55 3.62
N VAL A 248 5.61 -5.56 3.42
CA VAL A 248 5.21 -4.27 2.85
C VAL A 248 5.99 -3.98 1.56
N SER A 249 5.29 -3.71 0.47
CA SER A 249 5.86 -3.05 -0.70
C SER A 249 5.70 -1.55 -0.55
N LEU A 250 6.77 -0.88 -0.12
CA LEU A 250 6.74 0.55 0.20
C LEU A 250 7.21 1.40 -0.99
N MET A 251 6.33 2.26 -1.50
CA MET A 251 6.59 3.25 -2.54
C MET A 251 6.63 4.66 -1.94
N GLN A 252 6.95 5.68 -2.74
CA GLN A 252 7.03 7.08 -2.32
C GLN A 252 6.35 7.98 -3.34
N HIS A 253 6.09 9.24 -2.99
CA HIS A 253 5.63 10.26 -3.93
C HIS A 253 6.45 11.55 -3.80
N ALA A 254 6.11 12.56 -4.57
CA ALA A 254 6.86 13.82 -4.61
C ALA A 254 5.92 14.97 -4.92
N VAL A 255 6.32 16.19 -4.57
CA VAL A 255 5.50 17.40 -4.76
C VAL A 255 5.13 17.58 -6.23
N SER A 256 6.06 17.24 -7.15
CA SER A 256 5.83 17.27 -8.60
C SER A 256 4.69 16.39 -9.10
N HIS A 257 4.27 15.37 -8.35
CA HIS A 257 3.10 14.56 -8.70
C HIS A 257 1.78 15.30 -8.43
N GLY A 258 1.76 16.26 -7.50
CA GLY A 258 0.54 16.99 -7.14
C GLY A 258 -0.50 16.14 -6.40
N THR A 259 -0.09 15.04 -5.76
CA THR A 259 -0.97 14.03 -5.15
C THR A 259 -0.72 13.93 -3.63
N PRO A 260 -1.23 14.86 -2.81
CA PRO A 260 -0.96 14.88 -1.36
C PRO A 260 -1.51 13.65 -0.60
N ASP A 261 -2.59 13.04 -1.10
CA ASP A 261 -3.25 11.87 -0.50
C ASP A 261 -2.73 10.52 -1.02
N ALA A 262 -1.61 10.50 -1.77
CA ALA A 262 -1.09 9.27 -2.39
C ALA A 262 -0.77 8.15 -1.38
N CYS A 263 -0.65 8.49 -0.09
CA CYS A 263 -0.50 7.55 1.01
C CYS A 263 -1.72 6.65 1.25
N PHE A 264 -2.84 6.84 0.53
CA PHE A 264 -4.04 6.00 0.56
C PHE A 264 -4.23 5.20 -0.74
N PRO A 265 -3.35 4.22 -1.04
CA PRO A 265 -3.38 3.49 -2.31
C PRO A 265 -4.63 2.61 -2.50
N ASN A 266 -5.29 2.24 -1.40
CA ASN A 266 -6.45 1.35 -1.39
C ASN A 266 -7.64 1.89 -2.19
N ASN A 267 -7.68 3.21 -2.44
CA ASN A 267 -8.77 3.85 -3.16
C ASN A 267 -8.68 3.69 -4.68
N TRP A 268 -7.48 3.47 -5.24
CA TRP A 268 -7.30 3.47 -6.69
C TRP A 268 -6.87 2.11 -7.26
N ILE A 269 -6.37 1.20 -6.41
CA ILE A 269 -5.98 -0.17 -6.78
C ILE A 269 -6.46 -1.19 -5.76
N SER A 270 -6.85 -2.36 -6.26
CA SER A 270 -6.97 -3.57 -5.46
C SER A 270 -6.45 -4.78 -6.24
N THR A 271 -6.09 -5.82 -5.50
CA THR A 271 -5.67 -7.10 -6.07
C THR A 271 -6.52 -8.22 -5.48
N HIS A 272 -6.68 -9.28 -6.24
CA HIS A 272 -7.59 -10.38 -5.92
C HIS A 272 -6.96 -11.72 -6.24
N ALA A 273 -7.17 -12.68 -5.35
CA ALA A 273 -6.69 -14.04 -5.52
C ALA A 273 -7.48 -14.74 -6.64
N ALA A 274 -6.87 -15.78 -7.22
CA ALA A 274 -7.61 -16.67 -8.11
C ALA A 274 -8.76 -17.36 -7.35
N ARG A 275 -9.93 -17.45 -7.99
CA ARG A 275 -11.15 -18.09 -7.47
C ARG A 275 -11.73 -17.47 -6.19
N GLU A 276 -11.35 -16.24 -5.88
CA GLU A 276 -11.97 -15.44 -4.82
C GLU A 276 -13.46 -15.19 -5.11
N GLY A 277 -14.29 -15.03 -4.07
CA GLY A 277 -15.73 -14.75 -4.20
C GLY A 277 -16.61 -15.96 -4.50
N GLY A 278 -16.06 -17.04 -5.05
CA GLY A 278 -16.72 -18.35 -5.16
C GLY A 278 -17.87 -18.46 -6.18
N GLY A 279 -18.26 -17.37 -6.85
CA GLY A 279 -19.31 -17.34 -7.85
C GLY A 279 -18.84 -17.71 -9.26
N ALA A 280 -19.78 -17.81 -10.22
CA ALA A 280 -19.50 -18.23 -11.60
C ALA A 280 -18.52 -17.30 -12.37
N GLY A 281 -18.36 -16.04 -11.92
CA GLY A 281 -17.38 -15.08 -12.45
C GLY A 281 -16.00 -15.14 -11.80
N ALA A 282 -15.80 -16.00 -10.80
CA ALA A 282 -14.55 -16.11 -10.07
C ALA A 282 -13.45 -16.66 -10.98
N GLY A 283 -12.62 -15.76 -11.52
CA GLY A 283 -11.59 -16.10 -12.48
C GLY A 283 -10.57 -17.10 -11.92
N ALA A 284 -10.04 -17.96 -12.79
CA ALA A 284 -8.95 -18.89 -12.42
C ALA A 284 -7.59 -18.18 -12.21
N GLU A 285 -7.54 -16.87 -12.37
CA GLU A 285 -6.34 -16.05 -12.38
C GLU A 285 -6.43 -14.92 -11.37
N ARG A 286 -5.28 -14.50 -10.85
CA ARG A 286 -5.16 -13.30 -9.99
C ARG A 286 -5.55 -12.07 -10.80
N SER A 287 -6.31 -11.18 -10.18
CA SER A 287 -6.83 -9.98 -10.84
C SER A 287 -6.28 -8.71 -10.19
N LEU A 288 -6.02 -7.69 -11.01
CA LEU A 288 -5.76 -6.32 -10.59
C LEU A 288 -6.92 -5.43 -11.05
N VAL A 289 -7.42 -4.57 -10.18
CA VAL A 289 -8.52 -3.65 -10.49
C VAL A 289 -8.06 -2.21 -10.38
N LEU A 290 -8.39 -1.40 -11.38
CA LEU A 290 -8.15 0.05 -11.39
C LEU A 290 -9.48 0.78 -11.30
N TYR A 291 -9.54 1.79 -10.44
CA TYR A 291 -10.78 2.41 -10.02
C TYR A 291 -10.93 3.86 -10.50
N PRO A 292 -12.15 4.30 -10.87
CA PRO A 292 -12.45 5.70 -11.19
C PRO A 292 -12.50 6.53 -9.92
N MET A 293 -11.85 7.69 -9.94
CA MET A 293 -11.66 8.57 -8.78
C MET A 293 -12.40 9.89 -8.99
N LYS A 294 -13.01 10.42 -7.92
CA LYS A 294 -13.80 11.67 -8.02
C LYS A 294 -12.92 12.90 -8.22
N CYS A 295 -11.84 13.01 -7.44
CA CYS A 295 -10.94 14.16 -7.50
C CYS A 295 -9.83 13.93 -8.54
N PRO A 296 -9.55 14.90 -9.44
CA PRO A 296 -8.49 14.76 -10.45
C PRO A 296 -7.09 14.50 -9.86
N ASN A 297 -6.75 15.08 -8.71
CA ASN A 297 -5.47 14.81 -8.06
C ASN A 297 -5.39 13.40 -7.47
N ARG A 298 -6.51 12.85 -6.98
CA ARG A 298 -6.62 11.45 -6.56
C ARG A 298 -6.52 10.50 -7.76
N ALA A 299 -7.13 10.84 -8.90
CA ALA A 299 -6.99 10.11 -10.16
C ALA A 299 -5.53 10.00 -10.65
N ALA A 300 -4.73 11.04 -10.42
CA ALA A 300 -3.30 11.07 -10.77
C ALA A 300 -2.41 10.16 -9.90
N GLU A 301 -2.93 9.62 -8.79
CA GLU A 301 -2.20 8.67 -7.93
C GLU A 301 -2.00 7.31 -8.60
N ARG A 302 -2.84 6.99 -9.60
CA ARG A 302 -2.71 5.77 -10.40
C ARG A 302 -1.44 5.81 -11.24
N ARG A 303 -0.41 5.17 -10.70
CA ARG A 303 0.97 5.25 -11.19
C ARG A 303 1.42 3.96 -11.85
N PRO A 304 1.69 3.96 -13.18
CA PRO A 304 2.14 2.77 -13.90
C PRO A 304 3.45 2.17 -13.34
N ASP A 305 4.34 3.01 -12.82
CA ASP A 305 5.60 2.57 -12.22
C ASP A 305 5.38 1.73 -10.95
N ILE A 306 4.38 2.10 -10.12
CA ILE A 306 3.99 1.30 -8.95
C ILE A 306 3.45 -0.06 -9.38
N ILE A 307 2.55 -0.09 -10.38
CA ILE A 307 1.96 -1.33 -10.90
C ILE A 307 3.07 -2.26 -11.43
N ALA A 308 3.99 -1.74 -12.23
CA ALA A 308 5.09 -2.51 -12.79
C ALA A 308 6.00 -3.09 -11.69
N ALA A 309 6.33 -2.29 -10.67
CA ALA A 309 7.15 -2.75 -9.54
C ALA A 309 6.45 -3.82 -8.71
N VAL A 310 5.14 -3.68 -8.46
CA VAL A 310 4.34 -4.69 -7.76
C VAL A 310 4.28 -5.99 -8.57
N GLN A 311 4.02 -5.93 -9.89
CA GLN A 311 4.00 -7.13 -10.74
C GLN A 311 5.36 -7.82 -10.83
N ALA A 312 6.45 -7.04 -10.89
CA ALA A 312 7.80 -7.59 -10.90
C ALA A 312 8.13 -8.32 -9.58
N ALA A 313 7.72 -7.75 -8.44
CA ALA A 313 8.02 -8.32 -7.13
C ALA A 313 7.11 -9.49 -6.72
N HIS A 314 5.84 -9.50 -7.15
CA HIS A 314 4.82 -10.43 -6.66
C HIS A 314 4.26 -11.37 -7.72
N GLY A 315 4.77 -11.27 -8.95
CA GLY A 315 4.26 -11.99 -10.11
C GLY A 315 3.09 -11.26 -10.79
N PRO A 316 2.75 -11.68 -12.02
CA PRO A 316 1.78 -10.99 -12.84
C PRO A 316 0.33 -11.21 -12.37
N TYR A 317 -0.45 -10.13 -12.39
CA TYR A 317 -1.91 -10.20 -12.46
C TYR A 317 -2.31 -10.40 -13.91
N ALA A 318 -2.63 -11.63 -14.29
CA ALA A 318 -2.97 -11.97 -15.68
C ALA A 318 -4.29 -11.32 -16.14
N ARG A 319 -5.17 -10.99 -15.19
CA ARG A 319 -6.42 -10.29 -15.44
C ARG A 319 -6.36 -8.87 -14.91
N VAL A 320 -6.68 -7.89 -15.76
CA VAL A 320 -6.84 -6.48 -15.38
C VAL A 320 -8.29 -6.06 -15.62
N VAL A 321 -8.94 -5.58 -14.57
CA VAL A 321 -10.28 -4.98 -14.64
C VAL A 321 -10.13 -3.46 -14.50
N ASP A 322 -10.25 -2.75 -15.61
CA ASP A 322 -10.11 -1.28 -15.63
C ASP A 322 -11.49 -0.62 -15.63
N LEU A 323 -11.85 0.02 -14.51
CA LEU A 323 -13.09 0.76 -14.35
C LEU A 323 -12.87 2.29 -14.55
N THR A 324 -11.65 2.73 -14.85
CA THR A 324 -11.29 4.17 -14.89
C THR A 324 -12.02 4.92 -16.01
N GLY A 325 -12.55 4.23 -17.02
CA GLY A 325 -13.34 4.86 -18.08
C GLY A 325 -14.56 5.64 -17.57
N ALA A 326 -15.14 5.22 -16.44
CA ALA A 326 -16.35 5.82 -15.88
C ALA A 326 -16.16 7.26 -15.41
N GLU A 327 -14.95 7.66 -15.00
CA GLU A 327 -14.67 9.04 -14.57
C GLU A 327 -14.56 10.02 -15.75
N ARG A 328 -14.45 9.52 -16.99
CA ARG A 328 -14.31 10.30 -18.24
C ARG A 328 -15.59 10.33 -19.08
N ALA A 329 -16.67 9.70 -18.61
CA ALA A 329 -17.95 9.67 -19.31
C ALA A 329 -18.63 11.06 -19.31
N GLY A 330 -19.62 11.24 -20.20
CA GLY A 330 -20.39 12.49 -20.26
C GLY A 330 -21.13 12.82 -18.95
N GLU A 331 -21.53 11.77 -18.21
CA GLU A 331 -21.93 11.84 -16.81
C GLU A 331 -20.96 10.96 -16.01
N PRO A 332 -20.02 11.54 -15.25
CA PRO A 332 -18.98 10.76 -14.60
C PRO A 332 -19.52 10.02 -13.37
N HIS A 333 -19.06 8.79 -13.19
CA HIS A 333 -19.34 7.95 -12.03
C HIS A 333 -18.04 7.47 -11.39
N TYR A 334 -18.06 7.31 -10.07
CA TYR A 334 -16.88 7.03 -9.27
C TYR A 334 -17.07 5.79 -8.39
N PHE A 335 -15.98 5.12 -8.09
CA PHE A 335 -15.97 3.91 -7.27
C PHE A 335 -14.57 3.73 -6.68
N GLU A 336 -14.27 4.43 -5.59
CA GLU A 336 -12.92 4.60 -5.03
C GLU A 336 -12.40 3.36 -4.26
N GLY A 337 -12.26 2.25 -4.97
CA GLY A 337 -11.54 1.05 -4.53
C GLY A 337 -12.07 0.45 -3.24
N THR A 338 -11.18 -0.11 -2.43
CA THR A 338 -11.56 -0.70 -1.12
C THR A 338 -11.84 0.35 -0.05
N GLY A 339 -11.84 1.64 -0.40
CA GLY A 339 -12.44 2.70 0.40
C GLY A 339 -13.96 2.56 0.46
N VAL A 340 -14.57 2.40 -0.72
CA VAL A 340 -16.03 2.26 -0.86
C VAL A 340 -16.51 0.81 -0.91
N LEU A 341 -15.58 -0.13 -0.93
CA LEU A 341 -15.85 -1.56 -1.08
C LEU A 341 -15.24 -2.35 0.08
N VAL A 342 -16.09 -2.91 0.94
CA VAL A 342 -15.67 -3.83 2.00
C VAL A 342 -16.08 -5.25 1.61
N LEU A 343 -15.12 -6.18 1.66
CA LEU A 343 -15.25 -7.50 1.07
C LEU A 343 -15.22 -8.60 2.13
N ASP A 344 -16.26 -9.42 2.12
CA ASP A 344 -16.24 -10.76 2.70
C ASP A 344 -15.83 -11.72 1.57
N ARG A 345 -14.52 -11.94 1.46
CA ARG A 345 -13.93 -12.70 0.34
C ARG A 345 -14.21 -14.19 0.48
N VAL A 346 -14.34 -14.68 1.72
CA VAL A 346 -14.64 -16.09 2.04
C VAL A 346 -16.06 -16.44 1.63
N ASN A 347 -17.05 -15.59 1.94
CA ASN A 347 -18.45 -15.87 1.62
C ASN A 347 -18.91 -15.22 0.30
N GLY A 348 -18.05 -14.43 -0.34
CA GLY A 348 -18.33 -13.78 -1.62
C GLY A 348 -19.39 -12.69 -1.51
N VAL A 349 -19.34 -11.86 -0.46
CA VAL A 349 -20.24 -10.72 -0.26
C VAL A 349 -19.49 -9.40 -0.37
N ALA A 350 -20.01 -8.49 -1.19
CA ALA A 350 -19.52 -7.13 -1.32
C ALA A 350 -20.47 -6.16 -0.60
N TYR A 351 -19.92 -5.37 0.32
CA TYR A 351 -20.64 -4.34 1.06
C TYR A 351 -20.25 -2.96 0.55
N VAL A 352 -21.25 -2.15 0.17
CA VAL A 352 -21.03 -0.82 -0.41
C VAL A 352 -22.02 0.19 0.19
N ASN A 353 -21.49 1.18 0.89
CA ASN A 353 -22.20 2.42 1.18
C ASN A 353 -22.26 3.28 -0.08
N LEU A 354 -23.46 3.60 -0.56
CA LEU A 354 -23.65 4.46 -1.73
C LEU A 354 -23.39 5.93 -1.35
N SER A 355 -22.50 6.57 -2.08
CA SER A 355 -22.04 7.94 -1.83
C SER A 355 -21.65 8.62 -3.14
N GLU A 356 -21.23 9.88 -3.08
CA GLU A 356 -20.68 10.60 -4.25
C GLU A 356 -19.40 9.94 -4.80
N ARG A 357 -18.77 9.03 -4.05
CA ARG A 357 -17.57 8.29 -4.43
C ARG A 357 -17.84 6.82 -4.73
N ALA A 358 -19.10 6.37 -4.63
CA ALA A 358 -19.50 4.98 -4.76
C ALA A 358 -20.82 4.83 -5.55
N HIS A 359 -20.71 4.67 -6.86
CA HIS A 359 -21.87 4.49 -7.73
C HIS A 359 -22.33 3.03 -7.80
N GLU A 360 -23.64 2.80 -7.66
CA GLU A 360 -24.23 1.45 -7.60
C GLU A 360 -23.98 0.62 -8.86
N ALA A 361 -24.04 1.24 -10.05
CA ALA A 361 -23.80 0.51 -11.31
C ALA A 361 -22.36 -0.03 -11.40
N LEU A 362 -21.38 0.72 -10.87
CA LEU A 362 -19.98 0.28 -10.82
C LEU A 362 -19.78 -0.83 -9.79
N ALA A 363 -20.49 -0.78 -8.66
CA ALA A 363 -20.49 -1.86 -7.67
C ALA A 363 -21.05 -3.18 -8.26
N ARG A 364 -22.15 -3.10 -9.04
CA ARG A 364 -22.72 -4.26 -9.73
C ARG A 364 -21.78 -4.83 -10.79
N GLN A 365 -21.20 -3.96 -11.62
CA GLN A 365 -20.19 -4.35 -12.61
C GLN A 365 -18.99 -5.02 -11.93
N TRP A 366 -18.54 -4.50 -10.79
CA TRP A 366 -17.44 -5.06 -10.03
C TRP A 366 -17.77 -6.47 -9.52
N VAL A 367 -18.95 -6.66 -8.90
CA VAL A 367 -19.40 -7.95 -8.38
C VAL A 367 -19.50 -9.00 -9.48
N GLU A 368 -20.07 -8.63 -10.62
CA GLU A 368 -20.15 -9.49 -11.80
C GLU A 368 -18.75 -9.84 -12.32
N ALA A 369 -17.87 -8.85 -12.48
CA ALA A 369 -16.53 -9.06 -12.98
C ALA A 369 -15.71 -9.96 -12.05
N LEU A 370 -15.78 -9.77 -10.73
CA LEU A 370 -14.94 -10.52 -9.77
C LEU A 370 -15.61 -11.81 -9.28
N GLY A 371 -16.86 -12.07 -9.67
CA GLY A 371 -17.57 -13.32 -9.35
C GLY A 371 -18.03 -13.40 -7.90
N TYR A 372 -18.41 -12.28 -7.31
CA TYR A 372 -19.02 -12.25 -5.98
C TYR A 372 -20.50 -12.65 -6.06
N ASN A 373 -20.99 -13.33 -5.03
CA ASN A 373 -22.34 -13.91 -4.99
C ASN A 373 -23.40 -12.89 -4.60
N GLU A 374 -23.06 -11.94 -3.72
CA GLU A 374 -24.00 -10.99 -3.16
C GLU A 374 -23.42 -9.58 -3.14
N LEU A 375 -24.26 -8.60 -3.52
CA LEU A 375 -24.03 -7.18 -3.32
C LEU A 375 -25.02 -6.64 -2.29
N VAL A 376 -24.50 -6.12 -1.18
CA VAL A 376 -25.26 -5.44 -0.13
C VAL A 376 -24.96 -3.95 -0.19
N THR A 377 -25.94 -3.18 -0.68
CA THR A 377 -25.86 -1.72 -0.74
C THR A 377 -26.72 -1.07 0.35
N PHE A 378 -26.25 0.05 0.87
CA PHE A 378 -26.97 0.86 1.86
C PHE A 378 -26.50 2.32 1.78
N ARG A 379 -27.14 3.23 2.52
CA ARG A 379 -26.71 4.62 2.70
C ARG A 379 -26.50 4.92 4.18
N SER A 380 -25.42 5.63 4.50
CA SER A 380 -25.10 6.02 5.87
C SER A 380 -24.72 7.49 6.04
N THR A 381 -24.87 7.98 7.28
CA THR A 381 -24.51 9.34 7.70
C THR A 381 -23.58 9.34 8.90
N ASP A 382 -22.70 10.34 8.98
CA ASP A 382 -21.81 10.59 10.12
C ASP A 382 -22.54 11.20 11.33
N LEU A 383 -21.82 11.44 12.42
CA LEU A 383 -22.35 12.05 13.65
C LEU A 383 -22.96 13.45 13.42
N ARG A 384 -22.59 14.11 12.30
CA ARG A 384 -23.06 15.45 11.89
C ARG A 384 -24.22 15.37 10.88
N GLY A 385 -24.72 14.17 10.59
CA GLY A 385 -25.79 13.93 9.62
C GLY A 385 -25.37 14.08 8.16
N LYS A 386 -24.06 14.13 7.87
CA LYS A 386 -23.55 14.20 6.49
C LYS A 386 -23.37 12.79 5.92
N PRO A 387 -23.58 12.58 4.60
CA PRO A 387 -23.31 11.28 3.99
C PRO A 387 -21.88 10.81 4.27
N VAL A 388 -21.71 9.56 4.69
CA VAL A 388 -20.37 8.95 4.83
C VAL A 388 -19.83 8.70 3.43
N TYR A 389 -18.60 9.15 3.17
CA TYR A 389 -18.02 9.10 1.83
C TYR A 389 -17.48 7.71 1.46
N HIS A 390 -16.89 6.97 2.41
CA HIS A 390 -16.28 5.64 2.22
C HIS A 390 -16.85 4.60 3.18
N THR A 391 -17.16 3.41 2.66
CA THR A 391 -17.69 2.26 3.42
C THR A 391 -16.73 1.81 4.53
N ASN A 392 -15.42 1.85 4.27
CA ASN A 392 -14.41 1.39 5.22
C ASN A 392 -14.20 2.30 6.44
N VAL A 393 -14.89 3.44 6.51
CA VAL A 393 -14.93 4.30 7.71
C VAL A 393 -15.93 3.75 8.73
N MET A 394 -17.00 3.11 8.25
CA MET A 394 -18.08 2.62 9.10
C MET A 394 -18.04 1.12 9.35
N MET A 395 -17.31 0.35 8.56
CA MET A 395 -17.27 -1.11 8.72
C MET A 395 -15.99 -1.78 8.21
N ALA A 396 -15.72 -2.96 8.77
CA ALA A 396 -14.67 -3.87 8.33
C ALA A 396 -15.13 -5.33 8.48
N VAL A 397 -14.57 -6.21 7.65
CA VAL A 397 -14.82 -7.65 7.68
C VAL A 397 -13.49 -8.41 7.73
N GLY A 398 -13.31 -9.21 8.78
CA GLY A 398 -12.25 -10.20 8.93
C GLY A 398 -12.79 -11.62 8.72
N THR A 399 -11.98 -12.64 9.01
CA THR A 399 -12.32 -14.04 8.72
C THR A 399 -13.50 -14.53 9.56
N GLY A 400 -13.62 -14.08 10.82
CA GLY A 400 -14.68 -14.49 11.75
C GLY A 400 -15.37 -13.36 12.49
N VAL A 401 -14.92 -12.12 12.30
CA VAL A 401 -15.45 -10.93 12.99
C VAL A 401 -15.73 -9.82 11.99
N ALA A 402 -16.81 -9.09 12.21
CA ALA A 402 -17.14 -7.88 11.47
C ALA A 402 -17.34 -6.71 12.42
N VAL A 403 -16.74 -5.56 12.11
CA VAL A 403 -16.97 -4.30 12.83
C VAL A 403 -17.94 -3.46 11.99
N VAL A 404 -18.99 -2.90 12.59
CA VAL A 404 -19.98 -2.12 11.84
C VAL A 404 -20.67 -1.06 12.68
N CYS A 405 -20.80 0.16 12.16
CA CYS A 405 -21.68 1.18 12.72
C CYS A 405 -23.08 1.05 12.13
N GLY A 406 -23.93 0.20 12.73
CA GLY A 406 -25.31 0.02 12.28
C GLY A 406 -26.14 1.32 12.36
N ASP A 407 -25.90 2.12 13.40
CA ASP A 407 -26.63 3.38 13.65
C ASP A 407 -26.38 4.44 12.59
N SER A 408 -25.28 4.33 11.83
CA SER A 408 -25.03 5.21 10.68
C SER A 408 -26.02 4.99 9.53
N VAL A 409 -26.68 3.83 9.45
CA VAL A 409 -27.66 3.49 8.41
C VAL A 409 -29.07 3.87 8.87
N ALA A 410 -29.58 4.98 8.38
CA ALA A 410 -30.86 5.56 8.80
C ALA A 410 -32.08 4.70 8.40
N ASP A 411 -32.06 4.12 7.18
CA ASP A 411 -33.15 3.26 6.72
C ASP A 411 -33.17 1.94 7.50
N PRO A 412 -34.25 1.62 8.25
CA PRO A 412 -34.30 0.40 9.06
C PRO A 412 -34.24 -0.90 8.27
N LYS A 413 -34.69 -0.92 7.01
CA LYS A 413 -34.63 -2.09 6.13
C LYS A 413 -33.21 -2.30 5.63
N GLU A 414 -32.52 -1.25 5.20
CA GLU A 414 -31.10 -1.32 4.81
C GLU A 414 -30.24 -1.76 5.99
N ARG A 415 -30.43 -1.13 7.17
CA ARG A 415 -29.72 -1.48 8.40
C ARG A 415 -29.92 -2.94 8.78
N ARG A 416 -31.16 -3.41 8.77
CA ARG A 416 -31.47 -4.81 9.06
C ARG A 416 -30.83 -5.75 8.05
N ARG A 417 -30.92 -5.47 6.75
CA ARG A 417 -30.30 -6.29 5.70
C ARG A 417 -28.78 -6.39 5.89
N LEU A 418 -28.11 -5.28 6.21
CA LEU A 418 -26.68 -5.24 6.48
C LEU A 418 -26.30 -6.12 7.68
N LEU A 419 -26.97 -5.93 8.82
CA LEU A 419 -26.70 -6.69 10.04
C LEU A 419 -27.02 -8.18 9.90
N ASP A 420 -28.17 -8.50 9.29
CA ASP A 420 -28.58 -9.88 9.02
C ASP A 420 -27.58 -10.57 8.08
N SER A 421 -27.01 -9.85 7.10
CA SER A 421 -25.98 -10.39 6.20
C SER A 421 -24.69 -10.74 6.93
N LEU A 422 -24.16 -9.81 7.76
CA LEU A 422 -22.92 -10.02 8.51
C LEU A 422 -23.07 -11.17 9.52
N ALA A 423 -24.19 -11.22 10.22
CA ALA A 423 -24.47 -12.22 11.25
C ALA A 423 -24.63 -13.66 10.72
N LYS A 424 -24.71 -13.87 9.40
CA LYS A 424 -24.72 -15.22 8.80
C LYS A 424 -23.42 -15.98 9.06
N SER A 425 -22.29 -15.28 9.15
CA SER A 425 -20.95 -15.89 9.19
C SER A 425 -19.96 -15.23 10.15
N HIS A 426 -20.29 -14.06 10.70
CA HIS A 426 -19.38 -13.29 11.54
C HIS A 426 -19.96 -13.01 12.92
N GLU A 427 -19.07 -12.95 13.91
CA GLU A 427 -19.37 -12.24 15.14
C GLU A 427 -19.42 -10.73 14.87
N VAL A 428 -20.57 -10.10 15.10
CA VAL A 428 -20.77 -8.67 14.80
C VAL A 428 -20.42 -7.80 16.01
N VAL A 429 -19.37 -6.99 15.86
CA VAL A 429 -18.95 -5.96 16.79
C VAL A 429 -19.57 -4.63 16.34
N GLN A 430 -20.69 -4.26 16.96
CA GLN A 430 -21.33 -2.96 16.70
C GLN A 430 -20.53 -1.83 17.35
N ILE A 431 -20.30 -0.75 16.60
CA ILE A 431 -19.65 0.48 17.09
C ILE A 431 -20.63 1.66 17.04
N SER A 432 -20.46 2.59 17.98
CA SER A 432 -21.26 3.83 18.00
C SER A 432 -20.84 4.81 16.90
N LEU A 433 -21.63 5.87 16.69
CA LEU A 433 -21.25 6.95 15.77
C LEU A 433 -19.98 7.69 16.22
N GLU A 434 -19.75 7.84 17.52
CA GLU A 434 -18.53 8.42 18.08
C GLU A 434 -17.31 7.52 17.85
N GLN A 435 -17.48 6.20 17.99
CA GLN A 435 -16.43 5.25 17.66
C GLN A 435 -16.14 5.23 16.15
N MET A 436 -17.18 5.38 15.32
CA MET A 436 -17.01 5.57 13.87
C MET A 436 -16.25 6.87 13.55
N ASP A 437 -16.54 7.97 14.25
CA ASP A 437 -15.82 9.25 14.12
C ASP A 437 -14.35 9.11 14.53
N ALA A 438 -14.07 8.26 15.52
CA ALA A 438 -12.72 7.82 15.93
C ALA A 438 -12.13 6.68 15.06
N LEU A 439 -12.68 6.47 13.86
CA LEU A 439 -12.22 5.52 12.85
C LEU A 439 -12.17 4.04 13.29
N CYS A 440 -13.01 3.62 14.25
CA CYS A 440 -13.12 2.21 14.63
C CYS A 440 -13.60 1.29 13.49
N GLY A 441 -14.28 1.81 12.46
CA GLY A 441 -14.60 1.03 11.27
C GLY A 441 -13.40 0.82 10.34
N ASN A 442 -12.36 1.66 10.44
CA ASN A 442 -11.20 1.69 9.56
C ASN A 442 -10.09 0.72 9.99
N VAL A 443 -10.49 -0.53 10.26
CA VAL A 443 -9.60 -1.62 10.65
C VAL A 443 -9.44 -2.63 9.52
N LEU A 444 -8.32 -3.35 9.50
CA LEU A 444 -8.01 -4.33 8.46
C LEU A 444 -7.48 -5.62 9.06
N GLU A 445 -8.11 -6.76 8.74
CA GLU A 445 -7.51 -8.05 9.01
C GLU A 445 -6.38 -8.30 8.00
N LEU A 446 -5.18 -8.56 8.52
CA LEU A 446 -4.02 -8.99 7.76
C LEU A 446 -3.56 -10.34 8.29
N ARG A 447 -2.70 -10.99 7.53
CA ARG A 447 -2.04 -12.20 7.98
C ARG A 447 -0.66 -11.84 8.53
N GLY A 448 -0.37 -12.20 9.79
CA GLY A 448 0.95 -12.00 10.39
C GLY A 448 1.99 -13.02 9.91
N GLY A 449 3.26 -12.86 10.32
CA GLY A 449 4.40 -13.68 9.86
C GLY A 449 4.27 -15.18 10.19
N HIS A 450 3.56 -15.51 11.27
CA HIS A 450 3.24 -16.91 11.63
C HIS A 450 2.01 -17.47 10.91
N GLY A 451 1.45 -16.72 9.95
CA GLY A 451 0.28 -17.13 9.19
C GLY A 451 -1.06 -16.98 9.92
N LEU A 452 -1.06 -16.42 11.13
CA LEU A 452 -2.25 -16.14 11.93
C LEU A 452 -2.82 -14.75 11.61
N PRO A 453 -4.15 -14.56 11.69
CA PRO A 453 -4.75 -13.24 11.45
C PRO A 453 -4.38 -12.25 12.55
N VAL A 454 -4.14 -11.00 12.15
CA VAL A 454 -3.93 -9.84 13.01
C VAL A 454 -4.88 -8.73 12.54
N LEU A 455 -5.34 -7.88 13.46
CA LEU A 455 -6.21 -6.75 13.12
C LEU A 455 -5.45 -5.43 13.26
N ALA A 456 -5.16 -4.78 12.14
CA ALA A 456 -4.45 -3.51 12.09
C ALA A 456 -5.43 -2.33 12.25
N MET A 457 -5.08 -1.37 13.11
CA MET A 457 -5.91 -0.19 13.43
C MET A 457 -5.07 0.98 13.92
N SER A 458 -5.62 2.18 14.03
CA SER A 458 -4.93 3.28 14.71
C SER A 458 -5.00 3.11 16.23
N THR A 459 -4.06 3.73 16.95
CA THR A 459 -4.11 3.79 18.42
C THR A 459 -5.37 4.52 18.89
N GLN A 460 -5.86 5.51 18.13
CA GLN A 460 -7.12 6.19 18.40
C GLN A 460 -8.30 5.20 18.37
N ALA A 461 -8.45 4.46 17.26
CA ALA A 461 -9.48 3.43 17.14
C ALA A 461 -9.36 2.37 18.24
N HIS A 462 -8.13 1.87 18.52
CA HIS A 462 -7.87 0.90 19.58
C HIS A 462 -8.40 1.37 20.94
N ASN A 463 -8.17 2.65 21.28
CA ASN A 463 -8.57 3.24 22.56
C ASN A 463 -10.07 3.55 22.60
N ALA A 464 -10.68 3.89 21.46
CA ALA A 464 -12.11 4.15 21.35
C ALA A 464 -12.96 2.89 21.47
N PHE A 465 -12.45 1.71 21.08
CA PHE A 465 -13.12 0.44 21.37
C PHE A 465 -13.27 0.24 22.88
N THR A 466 -14.39 -0.34 23.29
CA THR A 466 -14.59 -0.85 24.65
C THR A 466 -13.76 -2.13 24.85
N GLU A 467 -13.51 -2.50 26.10
CA GLU A 467 -12.80 -3.75 26.38
C GLU A 467 -13.57 -4.98 25.88
N ASP A 468 -14.89 -4.96 25.94
CA ASP A 468 -15.75 -6.04 25.45
C ASP A 468 -15.62 -6.22 23.93
N GLN A 469 -15.60 -5.12 23.16
CA GLN A 469 -15.36 -5.13 21.72
C GLN A 469 -13.95 -5.63 21.40
N ARG A 470 -12.91 -5.20 22.14
CA ARG A 470 -11.54 -5.73 21.98
C ARG A 470 -11.46 -7.22 22.29
N ARG A 471 -12.11 -7.70 23.35
CA ARG A 471 -12.20 -9.13 23.68
C ARG A 471 -12.92 -9.92 22.60
N ALA A 472 -13.95 -9.35 21.98
CA ALA A 472 -14.62 -9.95 20.83
C ALA A 472 -13.67 -10.13 19.65
N MET A 473 -12.97 -9.06 19.23
CA MET A 473 -12.00 -9.15 18.14
C MET A 473 -10.87 -10.14 18.43
N ARG A 474 -10.31 -10.14 19.64
CA ARG A 474 -9.22 -11.06 20.06
C ARG A 474 -9.59 -12.55 20.06
N ARG A 475 -10.88 -12.91 19.96
CA ARG A 475 -11.27 -14.32 19.75
C ARG A 475 -10.92 -14.81 18.34
N HIS A 476 -10.80 -13.90 17.38
CA HIS A 476 -10.63 -14.22 15.97
C HIS A 476 -9.24 -13.91 15.45
N VAL A 477 -8.49 -13.04 16.14
CA VAL A 477 -7.15 -12.60 15.72
C VAL A 477 -6.10 -12.82 16.80
N ALA A 478 -4.88 -13.12 16.39
CA ALA A 478 -3.74 -13.31 17.28
C ALA A 478 -3.28 -12.03 17.98
N ALA A 479 -3.47 -10.87 17.32
CA ALA A 479 -3.11 -9.57 17.88
C ALA A 479 -3.98 -8.44 17.32
N LEU A 480 -4.19 -7.41 18.14
CA LEU A 480 -4.59 -6.08 17.67
C LEU A 480 -3.30 -5.28 17.49
N VAL A 481 -2.97 -4.96 16.25
CA VAL A 481 -1.75 -4.23 15.87
C VAL A 481 -2.15 -2.77 15.68
N HIS A 482 -1.52 -1.85 16.40
CA HIS A 482 -1.92 -0.45 16.34
C HIS A 482 -0.76 0.54 16.36
N ALA A 483 -0.96 1.69 15.72
CA ALA A 483 0.03 2.76 15.63
C ALA A 483 -0.61 4.16 15.80
N PRO A 484 0.10 5.12 16.42
CA PRO A 484 -0.37 6.49 16.55
C PRO A 484 -0.21 7.22 15.20
N ILE A 485 -1.33 7.43 14.50
CA ILE A 485 -1.38 8.09 13.19
C ILE A 485 -2.33 9.31 13.20
N ASP A 486 -2.45 9.96 14.36
CA ASP A 486 -3.46 10.99 14.63
C ASP A 486 -3.39 12.18 13.65
N THR A 487 -2.19 12.56 13.20
CA THR A 487 -2.02 13.66 12.23
C THR A 487 -2.40 13.22 10.83
N LEU A 488 -2.05 12.00 10.43
CA LEU A 488 -2.50 11.41 9.18
C LEU A 488 -4.03 11.32 9.13
N GLU A 489 -4.66 10.86 10.21
CA GLU A 489 -6.12 10.74 10.32
C GLU A 489 -6.80 12.11 10.27
N SER A 490 -6.33 13.07 11.07
CA SER A 490 -6.96 14.38 11.16
C SER A 490 -6.79 15.23 9.90
N VAL A 491 -5.64 15.18 9.21
CA VAL A 491 -5.39 16.01 8.03
C VAL A 491 -5.75 15.28 6.73
N GLY A 492 -5.47 13.97 6.66
CA GLY A 492 -5.74 13.12 5.49
C GLY A 492 -7.16 12.53 5.48
N GLY A 493 -7.87 12.51 6.62
CA GLY A 493 -9.22 12.00 6.75
C GLY A 493 -9.37 10.49 6.51
N GLY A 494 -8.26 9.75 6.57
CA GLY A 494 -8.20 8.29 6.39
C GLY A 494 -7.34 7.61 7.46
N GLY A 495 -7.75 6.42 7.89
CA GLY A 495 -7.07 5.65 8.94
C GLY A 495 -6.13 4.57 8.40
N VAL A 496 -5.82 3.60 9.26
CA VAL A 496 -4.88 2.51 8.93
C VAL A 496 -5.37 1.68 7.74
N ARG A 497 -6.65 1.33 7.63
CA ARG A 497 -7.15 0.57 6.46
C ARG A 497 -6.93 1.33 5.16
N CYS A 498 -7.08 2.65 5.15
CA CYS A 498 -6.88 3.46 3.94
C CYS A 498 -5.41 3.45 3.48
N ALA A 499 -4.47 3.39 4.42
CA ALA A 499 -3.04 3.38 4.12
C ALA A 499 -2.53 2.06 3.48
N LEU A 500 -3.39 1.04 3.39
CA LEU A 500 -3.00 -0.33 3.06
C LEU A 500 -3.80 -0.85 1.87
N ALA A 501 -3.13 -1.14 0.77
CA ALA A 501 -3.70 -1.89 -0.34
C ALA A 501 -3.24 -3.35 -0.29
N GLU A 502 -4.16 -4.29 -0.10
CA GLU A 502 -3.85 -5.72 -0.02
C GLU A 502 -3.27 -6.26 -1.34
N LEU A 503 -2.17 -7.03 -1.26
CA LEU A 503 -1.53 -7.75 -2.37
C LEU A 503 -1.74 -9.27 -2.22
N PHE A 504 -2.67 -9.84 -3.01
CA PHE A 504 -3.06 -11.26 -3.02
C PHE A 504 -2.36 -12.06 -4.10
#